data_AF-A0A2E5IHR7-F1
#
_entry.id   AF-A0A2E5IHR7-F1
#
_cell.length_a   1.000
_cell.length_b   1.000
_cell.length_c   1.000
_cell.angle_alpha   90.00
_cell.angle_beta   90.00
_cell.angle_gamma   90.00
#
_symmetry.space_group_name_H-M   'P 1'
#
loop_
_entity.id
_entity.type
_entity.pdbx_description
1 polymer ?
#
loop_
_entity_poly.entity_id
_entity_poly.type
_entity_poly.pdbx_seq_one_letter_code
_entity_poly.pdbx_strand_id
1 'polypeptide(L)'
;MCNFGQHGWKLGRIVALDYREDAWPEDRVAPYQVMLEGSYALIYVPKDNDRFCRKATEEDVRIQGRTDALASLENALDGGVLDTMPTDANPQLVANPADDDARHLSYRMGRCFCCNDGPSSWSYAELYSEHYRCAARNGLTVRQQVLDLGTVRVGDVLDSSTQEPLLSRKGFLQAPMLARLPPGLSFSDDGHLSGEVAYDPAKPATYEVNFVAVSTADWADETIGLVRLEMAFKVEGNEAPSDDDATAFHRQQEKARTDAQDLLNRLEGTWNQWERGQLGNRATCDRMLEDLNRLREVAMAHPRLDSGKWWGHLGGFHMNVHKLLENTLFECELYLGYALTFGNDNVRFYAEQNLKGCYQKRKLEAARFMWYHGIENLLNDDWDDAIDVFQRASDMKEGWGWAVNYGDIWLSEAVAVMISGAQQNQTESSMPQDWVGRAGELINKAQVRSDKSGAFGKKGHPWVNELSASLAAYQKRASKGKSTEKWLNELKTRTLFWCSQVLGGVFPFPPKAAERAVSEAVLFDALQNL
;
A
#
# COMPACT_ATOMS: atom_id res chain seq x y z
N MET A 1 12.09 -15.92 5.79
CA MET A 1 12.73 -14.59 5.86
C MET A 1 13.62 -14.53 7.09
N CYS A 2 14.84 -14.00 6.94
CA CYS A 2 15.81 -13.79 8.01
C CYS A 2 16.08 -12.30 8.18
N ASN A 3 16.11 -11.81 9.42
CA ASN A 3 16.30 -10.39 9.74
C ASN A 3 17.80 -10.06 9.88
N PHE A 4 18.29 -9.11 9.08
CA PHE A 4 19.67 -8.60 9.14
C PHE A 4 19.73 -7.18 9.73
N GLY A 5 18.72 -6.78 10.51
CA GLY A 5 18.65 -5.47 11.15
C GLY A 5 18.59 -4.35 10.10
N GLN A 6 19.59 -3.47 10.10
CA GLN A 6 19.69 -2.35 9.15
C GLN A 6 19.76 -2.77 7.67
N HIS A 7 20.17 -4.01 7.40
CA HIS A 7 20.22 -4.56 6.03
C HIS A 7 18.91 -5.23 5.62
N GLY A 8 17.86 -5.12 6.46
CA GLY A 8 16.52 -5.58 6.15
C GLY A 8 16.34 -7.09 6.23
N TRP A 9 15.24 -7.56 5.67
CA TRP A 9 14.87 -8.97 5.65
C TRP A 9 15.33 -9.63 4.35
N LYS A 10 15.94 -10.81 4.45
CA LYS A 10 16.36 -11.61 3.29
C LYS A 10 15.60 -12.91 3.20
N LEU A 11 15.29 -13.33 1.98
CA LEU A 11 14.73 -14.65 1.73
C LEU A 11 15.83 -15.70 1.83
N GLY A 12 15.46 -16.88 2.33
CA GLY A 12 16.39 -17.98 2.48
C GLY A 12 15.66 -19.28 2.77
N ARG A 13 16.31 -20.38 2.41
CA ARG A 13 15.82 -21.75 2.59
C ARG A 13 16.52 -22.40 3.77
N ILE A 14 15.74 -22.99 4.66
CA ILE A 14 16.29 -23.82 5.74
C ILE A 14 16.91 -25.06 5.09
N VAL A 15 18.21 -25.28 5.32
CA VAL A 15 18.97 -26.42 4.79
C VAL A 15 19.39 -27.40 5.87
N ALA A 16 19.42 -26.97 7.13
CA ALA A 16 19.60 -27.84 8.29
C ALA A 16 18.80 -27.30 9.49
N LEU A 17 18.34 -28.22 10.33
CA LEU A 17 17.76 -27.93 11.64
C LEU A 17 18.77 -28.26 12.73
N ASP A 18 18.65 -27.62 13.89
CA ASP A 18 19.52 -27.85 15.05
C ASP A 18 21.01 -27.78 14.67
N TYR A 19 21.35 -26.75 13.89
CA TYR A 19 22.66 -26.53 13.31
C TYR A 19 23.70 -26.15 14.37
N ARG A 20 24.91 -26.72 14.23
CA ARG A 20 26.04 -26.45 15.10
C ARG A 20 27.33 -26.44 14.29
N GLU A 21 28.21 -25.48 14.61
CA GLU A 21 29.59 -25.44 14.11
C GLU A 21 30.48 -26.30 15.02
N ASP A 22 31.51 -26.93 14.44
CA ASP A 22 32.42 -27.80 15.21
C ASP A 22 33.10 -27.08 16.39
N ALA A 23 33.38 -25.78 16.22
CA ALA A 23 34.03 -24.95 17.22
C ALA A 23 33.08 -24.41 18.30
N TRP A 24 31.77 -24.65 18.22
CA TRP A 24 30.81 -24.18 19.22
C TRP A 24 30.80 -25.09 20.47
N PRO A 25 30.49 -24.55 21.66
CA PRO A 25 30.18 -25.36 22.84
C PRO A 25 29.11 -26.44 22.54
N GLU A 26 29.15 -27.57 23.24
CA GLU A 26 28.23 -28.70 23.01
C GLU A 26 26.75 -28.30 23.19
N ASP A 27 26.47 -27.35 24.08
CA ASP A 27 25.14 -26.83 24.40
C ASP A 27 24.68 -25.71 23.45
N ARG A 28 25.57 -25.22 22.57
CA ARG A 28 25.25 -24.13 21.65
C ARG A 28 24.79 -24.69 20.30
N VAL A 29 23.50 -24.54 20.03
CA VAL A 29 22.84 -24.97 18.80
C VAL A 29 22.01 -23.80 18.25
N ALA A 30 22.04 -23.60 16.94
CA ALA A 30 21.16 -22.68 16.24
C ALA A 30 19.96 -23.47 15.68
N PRO A 31 18.72 -22.99 15.81
CA PRO A 31 17.55 -23.71 15.30
C PRO A 31 17.64 -24.03 13.81
N TYR A 32 18.20 -23.11 13.00
CA TYR A 32 18.24 -23.24 11.55
C TYR A 32 19.61 -22.85 10.99
N GLN A 33 20.11 -23.65 10.04
CA GLN A 33 21.02 -23.18 9.00
C GLN A 33 20.18 -22.78 7.79
N VAL A 34 20.41 -21.58 7.28
CA VAL A 34 19.64 -21.02 6.16
C VAL A 34 20.60 -20.67 5.03
N MET A 35 20.28 -21.14 3.82
CA MET A 35 20.91 -20.70 2.58
C MET A 35 20.13 -19.51 2.04
N LEU A 36 20.77 -18.34 1.93
CA LEU A 36 20.14 -17.13 1.41
C LEU A 36 19.87 -17.28 -0.10
N GLU A 37 18.68 -16.86 -0.51
CA GLU A 37 18.34 -16.77 -1.93
C GLU A 37 19.14 -15.62 -2.58
N GLY A 38 19.59 -15.82 -3.83
CA GLY A 38 20.40 -14.87 -4.59
C GLY A 38 21.91 -15.00 -4.39
N SER A 39 22.41 -14.97 -3.15
CA SER A 39 23.85 -15.09 -2.87
C SER A 39 24.32 -16.51 -2.59
N TYR A 40 23.39 -17.45 -2.31
CA TYR A 40 23.67 -18.81 -1.84
C TYR A 40 24.55 -18.87 -0.59
N ALA A 41 24.67 -17.76 0.14
CA ALA A 41 25.45 -17.70 1.37
C ALA A 41 24.73 -18.47 2.48
N LEU A 42 25.48 -19.27 3.25
CA LEU A 42 24.97 -19.95 4.43
C LEU A 42 25.07 -19.02 5.63
N ILE A 43 23.96 -18.91 6.37
CA ILE A 43 23.88 -18.24 7.66
C ILE A 43 23.24 -19.19 8.68
N TYR A 44 23.34 -18.84 9.96
CA TYR A 44 22.56 -19.49 11.01
C TYR A 44 21.59 -18.49 11.64
N VAL A 45 20.42 -18.97 12.03
CA VAL A 45 19.41 -18.16 12.74
C VAL A 45 19.63 -18.33 14.23
N PRO A 46 19.88 -17.26 15.01
CA PRO A 46 20.22 -17.40 16.43
C PRO A 46 19.08 -17.97 17.30
N LYS A 47 17.84 -17.61 17.00
CA LYS A 47 16.63 -18.04 17.75
C LYS A 47 15.44 -18.12 16.81
N ASP A 48 14.56 -19.09 17.02
CA ASP A 48 13.29 -19.20 16.27
C ASP A 48 12.27 -18.26 16.91
N ASN A 49 12.23 -17.03 16.39
CA ASN A 49 11.42 -15.92 16.87
C ASN A 49 11.30 -14.90 15.74
N ASP A 50 10.13 -14.29 15.61
CA ASP A 50 9.80 -13.22 14.64
C ASP A 50 10.77 -12.04 14.62
N ARG A 51 11.65 -11.90 15.62
CA ARG A 51 12.75 -10.93 15.65
C ARG A 51 13.92 -11.31 14.74
N PHE A 52 14.18 -12.60 14.57
CA PHE A 52 15.31 -13.13 13.80
C PHE A 52 14.87 -13.81 12.52
N CYS A 53 13.73 -14.50 12.54
CA CYS A 53 13.20 -15.19 11.39
C CYS A 53 11.68 -15.24 11.41
N ARG A 54 11.07 -15.30 10.23
CA ARG A 54 9.64 -15.61 10.07
C ARG A 54 9.43 -16.40 8.79
N LYS A 55 8.33 -17.14 8.72
CA LYS A 55 7.90 -17.77 7.47
C LYS A 55 7.71 -16.68 6.40
N ALA A 56 8.24 -16.94 5.20
CA ALA A 56 8.02 -16.06 4.05
C ALA A 56 6.54 -16.18 3.63
N THR A 57 5.89 -15.04 3.38
CA THR A 57 4.59 -15.01 2.73
C THR A 57 4.76 -15.12 1.22
N GLU A 58 3.68 -15.39 0.49
CA GLU A 58 3.73 -15.37 -0.98
C GLU A 58 4.16 -14.00 -1.52
N GLU A 59 3.76 -12.91 -0.86
CA GLU A 59 4.21 -11.56 -1.22
C GLU A 59 5.73 -11.42 -1.05
N ASP A 60 6.31 -11.94 0.03
CA ASP A 60 7.76 -11.86 0.21
C ASP A 60 8.51 -12.58 -0.91
N VAL A 61 7.98 -13.73 -1.33
CA VAL A 61 8.55 -14.50 -2.44
C VAL A 61 8.43 -13.73 -3.75
N ARG A 62 7.28 -13.09 -4.04
CA ARG A 62 7.11 -12.26 -5.23
C ARG A 62 8.04 -11.04 -5.23
N ILE A 63 8.11 -10.29 -4.13
CA ILE A 63 8.99 -9.13 -3.99
C ILE A 63 10.45 -9.53 -4.22
N GLN A 64 10.87 -10.68 -3.71
CA GLN A 64 12.26 -11.12 -3.89
C GLN A 64 12.50 -11.80 -5.26
N GLY A 65 11.47 -12.40 -5.86
CA GLY A 65 11.58 -13.23 -7.07
C GLY A 65 11.40 -12.50 -8.40
N ARG A 66 10.87 -11.28 -8.42
CA ARG A 66 10.81 -10.44 -9.64
C ARG A 66 11.09 -8.99 -9.32
N THR A 67 11.47 -8.20 -10.32
CA THR A 67 11.90 -6.80 -10.17
C THR A 67 10.77 -5.84 -9.84
N ASP A 68 9.55 -6.10 -10.34
CA ASP A 68 8.35 -5.33 -10.07
C ASP A 68 7.07 -6.12 -10.44
N ALA A 69 5.91 -5.56 -10.12
CA ALA A 69 4.61 -6.22 -10.26
C ALA A 69 4.19 -6.56 -11.71
N LEU A 70 4.80 -5.92 -12.71
CA LEU A 70 4.52 -6.13 -14.13
C LEU A 70 5.56 -7.06 -14.79
N ALA A 71 6.68 -7.32 -14.13
CA ALA A 71 7.66 -8.29 -14.60
C ALA A 71 7.10 -9.72 -14.53
N SER A 72 7.51 -10.56 -15.48
CA SER A 72 7.23 -11.99 -15.45
C SER A 72 7.83 -12.62 -14.19
N LEU A 73 7.06 -13.48 -13.52
CA LEU A 73 7.60 -14.31 -12.44
C LEU A 73 8.34 -15.49 -13.07
N GLU A 74 9.66 -15.40 -13.23
CA GLU A 74 10.46 -16.53 -13.72
C GLU A 74 10.38 -17.69 -12.72
N ASN A 75 10.02 -18.89 -13.23
CA ASN A 75 10.04 -20.18 -12.54
C ASN A 75 9.92 -20.10 -11.01
N ALA A 76 8.70 -19.84 -10.53
CA ALA A 76 8.32 -20.22 -9.17
C ALA A 76 8.49 -21.75 -9.06
N LEU A 77 9.66 -22.14 -8.56
CA LEU A 77 10.10 -23.50 -8.27
C LEU A 77 8.93 -24.37 -7.80
N ASP A 78 8.71 -25.46 -8.52
CA ASP A 78 7.92 -26.65 -8.16
C ASP A 78 6.76 -26.42 -7.17
N GLY A 79 5.57 -26.21 -7.73
CA GLY A 79 4.33 -26.53 -7.02
C GLY A 79 3.62 -25.33 -6.39
N GLY A 80 2.95 -24.58 -7.26
CA GLY A 80 1.60 -24.11 -6.95
C GLY A 80 1.49 -22.78 -6.22
N VAL A 81 1.58 -21.69 -6.96
CA VAL A 81 0.54 -20.66 -6.95
C VAL A 81 0.47 -20.11 -8.37
N LEU A 82 -0.35 -20.73 -9.23
CA LEU A 82 -0.88 -20.01 -10.37
C LEU A 82 -1.79 -18.95 -9.78
N ASP A 83 -1.42 -17.71 -10.03
CA ASP A 83 -2.16 -16.51 -9.67
C ASP A 83 -3.64 -16.77 -10.02
N THR A 84 -4.53 -16.90 -9.03
CA THR A 84 -5.98 -16.96 -9.27
C THR A 84 -6.41 -15.56 -9.70
N MET A 85 -6.06 -15.24 -10.93
CA MET A 85 -6.34 -13.97 -11.56
C MET A 85 -7.82 -13.93 -11.93
N PRO A 86 -8.48 -12.77 -11.80
CA PRO A 86 -9.74 -12.54 -12.47
C PRO A 86 -9.55 -12.91 -13.95
N THR A 87 -10.39 -13.78 -14.48
CA THR A 87 -10.36 -14.15 -15.91
C THR A 87 -10.91 -13.03 -16.79
N ASP A 88 -11.64 -12.09 -16.21
CA ASP A 88 -12.32 -11.02 -16.93
C ASP A 88 -11.76 -9.66 -16.52
N ALA A 89 -11.56 -8.79 -17.50
CA ALA A 89 -11.17 -7.41 -17.28
C ALA A 89 -12.25 -6.69 -16.44
N ASN A 90 -11.82 -5.86 -15.48
CA ASN A 90 -12.75 -5.14 -14.61
C ASN A 90 -13.61 -4.16 -15.43
N PRO A 91 -14.94 -4.38 -15.53
CA PRO A 91 -15.82 -3.52 -16.34
C PRO A 91 -16.00 -2.12 -15.75
N GLN A 92 -15.50 -1.88 -14.53
CA GLN A 92 -15.62 -0.59 -13.85
C GLN A 92 -14.50 0.41 -14.19
N LEU A 93 -13.48 0.02 -14.96
CA LEU A 93 -12.40 0.92 -15.35
C LEU A 93 -12.88 1.96 -16.38
N VAL A 94 -12.63 3.23 -16.09
CA VAL A 94 -13.07 4.35 -16.95
C VAL A 94 -11.99 4.73 -17.96
N ALA A 95 -12.27 4.59 -19.26
CA ALA A 95 -11.37 4.92 -20.38
C ALA A 95 -11.05 6.42 -20.55
N ASN A 96 -11.98 7.29 -20.13
CA ASN A 96 -11.81 8.74 -20.15
C ASN A 96 -12.76 9.35 -19.11
N PRO A 97 -12.28 9.77 -17.94
CA PRO A 97 -13.11 10.50 -16.99
C PRO A 97 -13.43 11.89 -17.60
N ALA A 98 -14.62 12.01 -18.19
CA ALA A 98 -15.08 13.17 -18.95
C ALA A 98 -15.22 14.47 -18.11
N ASP A 99 -14.95 14.43 -16.81
CA ASP A 99 -15.00 15.58 -15.92
C ASP A 99 -13.76 15.64 -15.01
N ASP A 100 -12.97 16.70 -15.11
CA ASP A 100 -11.82 16.95 -14.20
C ASP A 100 -12.28 17.07 -12.74
N ASP A 101 -13.47 17.64 -12.48
CA ASP A 101 -14.01 17.81 -11.12
C ASP A 101 -14.40 16.47 -10.46
N ALA A 102 -14.79 15.46 -11.25
CA ALA A 102 -15.13 14.12 -10.73
C ALA A 102 -13.90 13.28 -10.40
N ARG A 103 -12.74 13.54 -11.04
CA ARG A 103 -11.48 12.80 -10.80
C ARG A 103 -10.93 13.01 -9.39
N HIS A 104 -11.13 14.19 -8.81
CA HIS A 104 -10.64 14.50 -7.45
C HIS A 104 -11.56 13.97 -6.33
N LEU A 105 -12.72 13.42 -6.67
CA LEU A 105 -13.68 12.85 -5.71
C LEU A 105 -13.81 11.32 -5.84
N SER A 106 -13.18 10.68 -6.83
CA SER A 106 -13.27 9.23 -7.07
C SER A 106 -12.86 8.43 -5.82
N TYR A 107 -11.73 8.76 -5.21
CA TYR A 107 -11.27 8.10 -3.98
C TYR A 107 -12.23 8.30 -2.79
N ARG A 108 -12.97 9.43 -2.76
CA ARG A 108 -14.02 9.72 -1.76
C ARG A 108 -15.38 9.09 -2.09
N MET A 109 -15.51 8.42 -3.24
CA MET A 109 -16.68 7.61 -3.56
C MET A 109 -16.33 6.12 -3.59
N GLY A 110 -15.20 5.75 -2.97
CA GLY A 110 -14.74 4.36 -2.93
C GLY A 110 -14.19 3.84 -4.26
N ARG A 111 -14.04 4.73 -5.26
CA ARG A 111 -13.39 4.45 -6.54
C ARG A 111 -11.90 4.66 -6.35
N CYS A 112 -11.18 3.61 -5.94
CA CYS A 112 -9.73 3.70 -5.83
C CYS A 112 -9.12 3.94 -7.22
N PHE A 113 -8.13 4.84 -7.32
CA PHE A 113 -7.38 5.06 -8.58
C PHE A 113 -6.92 3.74 -9.23
N CYS A 114 -6.52 2.76 -8.41
CA CYS A 114 -6.11 1.42 -8.82
C CYS A 114 -7.23 0.55 -9.41
N CYS A 115 -8.49 0.65 -8.96
CA CYS A 115 -9.54 -0.33 -9.26
C CYS A 115 -10.74 0.23 -10.03
N ASN A 116 -10.80 1.55 -10.21
CA ASN A 116 -11.99 2.21 -10.76
C ASN A 116 -11.64 3.33 -11.74
N ASP A 117 -10.47 3.97 -11.59
CA ASP A 117 -10.01 4.96 -12.55
C ASP A 117 -9.11 4.31 -13.61
N GLY A 118 -9.03 4.93 -14.79
CA GLY A 118 -8.28 4.41 -15.91
C GLY A 118 -6.78 4.30 -15.64
N PRO A 119 -6.09 3.24 -16.14
CA PRO A 119 -4.65 3.06 -16.02
C PRO A 119 -3.78 4.27 -16.39
N SER A 120 -4.28 5.19 -17.22
CA SER A 120 -3.60 6.42 -17.62
C SER A 120 -3.26 7.38 -16.47
N SER A 121 -3.89 7.25 -15.31
CA SER A 121 -3.60 8.07 -14.13
C SER A 121 -2.78 7.33 -13.05
N TRP A 122 -2.42 6.06 -13.28
CA TRP A 122 -1.70 5.27 -12.30
C TRP A 122 -0.30 5.80 -12.04
N SER A 123 0.04 5.87 -10.76
CA SER A 123 1.37 6.24 -10.28
C SER A 123 2.37 5.09 -10.38
N TYR A 124 3.64 5.37 -10.11
CA TYR A 124 4.67 4.34 -9.93
C TYR A 124 4.26 3.25 -8.94
N ALA A 125 3.57 3.60 -7.85
CA ALA A 125 3.10 2.61 -6.88
C ALA A 125 2.08 1.65 -7.51
N GLU A 126 1.12 2.17 -8.26
CA GLU A 126 0.05 1.35 -8.86
C GLU A 126 0.54 0.46 -10.00
N LEU A 127 1.52 0.96 -10.76
CA LEU A 127 2.14 0.21 -11.84
C LEU A 127 3.11 -0.85 -11.30
N TYR A 128 4.01 -0.50 -10.38
CA TYR A 128 5.17 -1.35 -10.07
C TYR A 128 5.10 -2.11 -8.74
N SER A 129 4.22 -1.72 -7.79
CA SER A 129 4.23 -2.34 -6.45
C SER A 129 3.54 -3.70 -6.39
N GLU A 130 4.19 -4.65 -5.72
CA GLU A 130 3.66 -5.97 -5.38
C GLU A 130 2.48 -5.94 -4.39
N HIS A 131 2.28 -4.83 -3.69
CA HIS A 131 1.12 -4.64 -2.82
C HIS A 131 -0.08 -4.05 -3.56
N TYR A 132 0.17 -3.27 -4.61
CA TYR A 132 -0.87 -2.66 -5.44
C TYR A 132 -1.35 -3.58 -6.56
N ARG A 133 -0.44 -4.15 -7.35
CA ARG A 133 -0.76 -5.13 -8.40
C ARG A 133 -1.99 -4.74 -9.24
N CYS A 134 -2.11 -3.46 -9.61
CA CYS A 134 -3.37 -2.94 -10.16
C CYS A 134 -3.70 -3.60 -11.50
N ALA A 135 -2.71 -3.83 -12.37
CA ALA A 135 -2.94 -4.56 -13.63
C ALA A 135 -3.54 -5.96 -13.38
N ALA A 136 -2.91 -6.74 -12.51
CA ALA A 136 -3.37 -8.09 -12.13
C ALA A 136 -4.77 -8.10 -11.50
N ARG A 137 -5.02 -7.19 -10.55
CA ARG A 137 -6.31 -7.09 -9.84
C ARG A 137 -7.47 -6.70 -10.75
N ASN A 138 -7.19 -6.00 -11.85
CA ASN A 138 -8.20 -5.58 -12.82
C ASN A 138 -8.25 -6.49 -14.05
N GLY A 139 -7.51 -7.61 -14.07
CA GLY A 139 -7.49 -8.52 -15.22
C GLY A 139 -6.92 -7.88 -16.49
N LEU A 140 -6.01 -6.90 -16.37
CA LEU A 140 -5.42 -6.23 -17.53
C LEU A 140 -4.30 -7.07 -18.13
N THR A 141 -4.32 -7.18 -19.47
CA THR A 141 -3.24 -7.81 -20.23
C THR A 141 -1.99 -6.93 -20.16
N VAL A 142 -0.86 -7.53 -19.83
CA VAL A 142 0.47 -6.90 -19.88
C VAL A 142 1.29 -7.58 -20.97
N ARG A 143 1.74 -6.82 -21.96
CA ARG A 143 2.65 -7.28 -23.02
C ARG A 143 4.04 -6.75 -22.74
N GLN A 144 4.98 -7.68 -22.63
CA GLN A 144 6.40 -7.35 -22.46
C GLN A 144 7.06 -7.23 -23.83
N GLN A 145 7.79 -6.13 -24.03
CA GLN A 145 8.65 -5.92 -25.18
C GLN A 145 10.06 -5.64 -24.67
N VAL A 146 11.00 -6.52 -25.04
CA VAL A 146 12.39 -6.46 -24.58
C VAL A 146 13.27 -6.02 -25.74
N LEU A 147 14.06 -4.96 -25.52
CA LEU A 147 15.07 -4.48 -26.44
C LEU A 147 16.45 -4.65 -25.79
N ASP A 148 17.27 -5.52 -26.36
CA ASP A 148 18.69 -5.61 -26.01
C ASP A 148 19.46 -4.69 -26.96
N LEU A 149 20.04 -3.62 -26.40
CA LEU A 149 20.85 -2.66 -27.17
C LEU A 149 22.35 -3.06 -27.17
N GLY A 150 22.69 -4.21 -26.58
CA GLY A 150 24.01 -4.78 -26.56
C GLY A 150 24.97 -4.04 -25.63
N THR A 151 26.20 -3.82 -26.11
CA THR A 151 27.23 -3.09 -25.36
C THR A 151 27.48 -1.74 -26.02
N VAL A 152 27.45 -0.68 -25.21
CA VAL A 152 27.74 0.70 -25.61
C VAL A 152 28.88 1.24 -24.77
N ARG A 153 29.60 2.23 -25.31
CA ARG A 153 30.69 2.91 -24.63
C ARG A 153 30.32 4.34 -24.29
N VAL A 154 30.96 4.91 -23.27
CA VAL A 154 30.90 6.36 -23.04
C VAL A 154 31.40 7.09 -24.29
N GLY A 155 30.61 8.05 -24.77
CA GLY A 155 30.80 8.79 -26.02
C GLY A 155 30.04 8.21 -27.23
N ASP A 156 29.46 7.01 -27.12
CA ASP A 156 28.63 6.46 -28.21
C ASP A 156 27.29 7.19 -28.28
N VAL A 157 26.82 7.44 -29.51
CA VAL A 157 25.47 7.97 -29.78
C VAL A 157 24.51 6.79 -29.94
N LEU A 158 23.48 6.78 -29.11
CA LEU A 158 22.42 5.78 -29.13
C LEU A 158 21.18 6.36 -29.83
N ASP A 159 20.56 5.56 -30.70
CA ASP A 159 19.27 5.84 -31.33
C ASP A 159 18.47 4.53 -31.46
N SER A 160 17.51 4.32 -30.55
CA SER A 160 16.69 3.10 -30.55
C SER A 160 15.57 3.08 -31.60
N SER A 161 15.33 4.17 -32.34
CA SER A 161 14.22 4.25 -33.31
C SER A 161 14.39 3.29 -34.50
N THR A 162 15.59 2.74 -34.64
CA THR A 162 16.00 1.83 -35.71
C THR A 162 15.60 0.37 -35.46
N GLN A 163 15.05 0.05 -34.29
CA GLN A 163 14.63 -1.31 -33.93
C GLN A 163 13.18 -1.62 -34.34
N GLU A 164 12.73 -2.85 -34.02
CA GLU A 164 11.37 -3.31 -34.33
C GLU A 164 10.29 -2.31 -33.87
N PRO A 165 9.17 -2.18 -34.62
CA PRO A 165 8.10 -1.26 -34.24
C PRO A 165 7.54 -1.62 -32.86
N LEU A 166 7.43 -0.61 -32.00
CA LEU A 166 6.82 -0.76 -30.68
C LEU A 166 5.32 -1.05 -30.79
N LEU A 167 4.81 -1.86 -29.86
CA LEU A 167 3.38 -2.20 -29.77
C LEU A 167 2.51 -0.96 -29.49
N SER A 168 3.02 -0.05 -28.65
CA SER A 168 2.43 1.27 -28.41
C SER A 168 3.40 2.36 -28.87
N ARG A 169 2.88 3.51 -29.28
CA ARG A 169 3.68 4.64 -29.81
C ARG A 169 3.56 5.92 -28.97
N LYS A 170 3.03 5.83 -27.75
CA LYS A 170 2.88 6.96 -26.81
C LYS A 170 2.66 6.45 -25.39
N GLY A 171 2.68 7.34 -24.41
CA GLY A 171 2.31 7.07 -23.02
C GLY A 171 3.43 6.48 -22.17
N PHE A 172 4.65 6.33 -22.69
CA PHE A 172 5.78 5.78 -21.94
C PHE A 172 6.37 6.77 -20.91
N LEU A 173 6.04 8.06 -20.96
CA LEU A 173 6.45 9.04 -19.96
C LEU A 173 5.55 9.10 -18.71
N GLN A 174 4.53 8.24 -18.59
CA GLN A 174 3.68 8.20 -17.40
C GLN A 174 4.48 7.87 -16.13
N ALA A 175 5.29 6.80 -16.16
CA ALA A 175 6.09 6.36 -15.03
C ALA A 175 7.41 5.67 -15.42
N PRO A 176 8.29 6.28 -16.23
CA PRO A 176 9.55 5.68 -16.68
C PRO A 176 10.60 5.60 -15.57
N MET A 177 11.45 4.57 -15.58
CA MET A 177 12.56 4.40 -14.62
C MET A 177 13.79 5.23 -15.00
N LEU A 178 13.61 6.54 -15.22
CA LEU A 178 14.64 7.45 -15.74
C LEU A 178 15.92 7.49 -14.89
N ALA A 179 15.80 7.27 -13.57
CA ALA A 179 16.95 7.24 -12.66
C ALA A 179 17.98 6.14 -12.99
N ARG A 180 17.62 5.15 -13.83
CA ARG A 180 18.50 4.08 -14.28
C ARG A 180 19.30 4.43 -15.53
N LEU A 181 18.89 5.45 -16.27
CA LEU A 181 19.58 5.84 -17.50
C LEU A 181 20.92 6.52 -17.17
N PRO A 182 21.98 6.24 -17.95
CA PRO A 182 23.20 7.03 -17.97
C PRO A 182 22.92 8.52 -18.26
N PRO A 183 23.74 9.45 -17.75
CA PRO A 183 23.72 10.84 -18.19
C PRO A 183 23.87 10.97 -19.71
N GLY A 184 23.30 12.02 -20.29
CA GLY A 184 23.36 12.30 -21.73
C GLY A 184 22.31 11.58 -22.58
N LEU A 185 21.71 10.50 -22.06
CA LEU A 185 20.56 9.85 -22.70
C LEU A 185 19.23 10.50 -22.29
N SER A 186 18.31 10.55 -23.25
CA SER A 186 16.94 11.03 -23.11
C SER A 186 15.97 9.95 -23.59
N PHE A 187 14.85 9.81 -22.90
CA PHE A 187 13.77 8.91 -23.26
C PHE A 187 12.51 9.70 -23.56
N SER A 188 11.80 9.31 -24.62
CA SER A 188 10.65 10.03 -25.15
C SER A 188 9.36 9.22 -25.04
N ASP A 189 8.23 9.91 -25.13
CA ASP A 189 6.90 9.33 -24.84
C ASP A 189 6.48 8.24 -25.83
N ASP A 190 7.05 8.26 -27.04
CA ASP A 190 6.85 7.24 -28.07
C ASP A 190 7.70 5.98 -27.85
N GLY A 191 8.47 5.92 -26.76
CA GLY A 191 9.29 4.76 -26.40
C GLY A 191 10.71 4.81 -26.98
N HIS A 192 11.12 5.95 -27.54
CA HIS A 192 12.44 6.11 -28.14
C HIS A 192 13.49 6.61 -27.13
N LEU A 193 14.65 5.95 -27.10
CA LEU A 193 15.84 6.31 -26.33
C LEU A 193 16.91 6.87 -27.29
N SER A 194 17.38 8.09 -27.00
CA SER A 194 18.44 8.74 -27.78
C SER A 194 19.38 9.60 -26.96
N GLY A 195 20.55 9.87 -27.52
CA GLY A 195 21.54 10.77 -26.95
C GLY A 195 22.94 10.17 -26.97
N GLU A 196 23.90 10.92 -26.43
CA GLU A 196 25.26 10.45 -26.25
C GLU A 196 25.43 9.90 -24.83
N VAL A 197 25.99 8.69 -24.69
CA VAL A 197 26.24 8.11 -23.37
C VAL A 197 27.36 8.90 -22.69
N ALA A 198 27.04 9.67 -21.66
CA ALA A 198 28.03 10.46 -20.92
C ALA A 198 28.54 9.72 -19.67
N TYR A 199 29.71 10.16 -19.19
CA TYR A 199 30.33 9.66 -17.96
C TYR A 199 29.38 9.77 -16.75
N ASP A 200 29.22 8.66 -16.01
CA ASP A 200 28.43 8.59 -14.79
C ASP A 200 29.33 8.39 -13.57
N PRO A 201 29.60 9.45 -12.77
CA PRO A 201 30.47 9.35 -11.60
C PRO A 201 29.87 8.51 -10.46
N ALA A 202 28.58 8.15 -10.54
CA ALA A 202 27.93 7.27 -9.57
C ALA A 202 28.09 5.77 -9.87
N LYS A 203 28.75 5.41 -10.98
CA LYS A 203 28.84 4.03 -11.47
C LYS A 203 30.29 3.57 -11.65
N PRO A 204 30.56 2.26 -11.56
CA PRO A 204 31.88 1.72 -11.86
C PRO A 204 32.24 1.85 -13.35
N ALA A 205 33.47 1.48 -13.72
CA ALA A 205 33.97 1.54 -15.10
C ALA A 205 33.15 0.72 -16.11
N THR A 206 32.40 -0.27 -15.62
CA THR A 206 31.50 -1.10 -16.42
C THR A 206 30.27 -1.45 -15.60
N TYR A 207 29.08 -1.23 -16.16
CA TYR A 207 27.82 -1.50 -15.46
C TYR A 207 26.69 -1.84 -16.43
N GLU A 208 25.69 -2.56 -15.90
CA GLU A 208 24.46 -2.91 -16.63
C GLU A 208 23.40 -1.82 -16.43
N VAL A 209 22.65 -1.55 -17.48
CA VAL A 209 21.47 -0.69 -17.49
C VAL A 209 20.25 -1.54 -17.79
N ASN A 210 19.31 -1.57 -16.84
CA ASN A 210 18.02 -2.25 -16.96
C ASN A 210 16.90 -1.22 -16.85
N PHE A 211 16.60 -0.55 -17.96
CA PHE A 211 15.58 0.50 -18.03
C PHE A 211 14.21 -0.10 -18.32
N VAL A 212 13.18 0.48 -17.71
CA VAL A 212 11.80 0.06 -17.87
C VAL A 212 10.92 1.30 -18.03
N ALA A 213 10.01 1.23 -19.00
CA ALA A 213 8.90 2.16 -19.13
C ALA A 213 7.61 1.40 -19.40
N VAL A 214 6.49 1.95 -18.97
CA VAL A 214 5.17 1.34 -19.17
C VAL A 214 4.29 2.33 -19.89
N SER A 215 3.72 1.91 -21.01
CA SER A 215 2.63 2.61 -21.65
C SER A 215 1.31 1.98 -21.22
N THR A 216 0.41 2.86 -20.78
CA THR A 216 -0.99 2.52 -20.53
C THR A 216 -1.89 3.03 -21.65
N ALA A 217 -1.35 3.63 -22.71
CA ALA A 217 -2.15 4.33 -23.72
C ALA A 217 -3.18 3.45 -24.42
N ASP A 218 -2.84 2.17 -24.62
CA ASP A 218 -3.64 1.18 -25.34
C ASP A 218 -4.21 0.12 -24.40
N TRP A 219 -4.35 0.43 -23.10
CA TRP A 219 -4.77 -0.52 -22.05
C TRP A 219 -6.11 -1.21 -22.34
N ALA A 220 -7.02 -0.52 -23.03
CA ALA A 220 -8.36 -1.00 -23.36
C ALA A 220 -8.41 -1.82 -24.66
N ASP A 221 -7.34 -1.82 -25.46
CA ASP A 221 -7.22 -2.69 -26.63
C ASP A 221 -6.81 -4.09 -26.18
N GLU A 222 -7.71 -5.06 -26.25
CA GLU A 222 -7.45 -6.44 -25.81
C GLU A 222 -6.28 -7.12 -26.56
N THR A 223 -5.92 -6.63 -27.74
CA THR A 223 -4.80 -7.15 -28.52
C THR A 223 -3.45 -6.60 -28.04
N ILE A 224 -3.44 -5.39 -27.50
CA ILE A 224 -2.23 -4.67 -27.04
C ILE A 224 -2.13 -4.66 -25.52
N GLY A 225 -3.13 -4.11 -24.82
CA GLY A 225 -3.14 -3.96 -23.37
C GLY A 225 -2.09 -2.96 -22.86
N LEU A 226 -1.59 -3.20 -21.65
CA LEU A 226 -0.47 -2.45 -21.08
C LEU A 226 0.83 -2.91 -21.74
N VAL A 227 1.63 -1.98 -22.26
CA VAL A 227 2.92 -2.30 -22.87
C VAL A 227 4.03 -1.98 -21.88
N ARG A 228 4.76 -3.03 -21.47
CA ARG A 228 5.96 -2.92 -20.65
C ARG A 228 7.18 -3.01 -21.57
N LEU A 229 7.86 -1.89 -21.75
CA LEU A 229 9.08 -1.78 -22.53
C LEU A 229 10.29 -1.92 -21.61
N GLU A 230 11.10 -2.95 -21.85
CA GLU A 230 12.35 -3.21 -21.15
C GLU A 230 13.51 -2.96 -22.10
N MET A 231 14.45 -2.11 -21.71
CA MET A 231 15.68 -1.88 -22.45
C MET A 231 16.86 -2.29 -21.60
N ALA A 232 17.62 -3.26 -22.10
CA ALA A 232 18.83 -3.76 -21.46
C ALA A 232 20.05 -3.42 -22.30
N PHE A 233 21.11 -2.92 -21.66
CA PHE A 233 22.42 -2.75 -22.29
C PHE A 233 23.54 -2.59 -21.26
N LYS A 234 24.75 -2.92 -21.69
CA LYS A 234 25.97 -2.80 -20.90
C LYS A 234 26.73 -1.54 -21.30
N VAL A 235 27.14 -0.74 -20.32
CA VAL A 235 28.01 0.42 -20.52
C VAL A 235 29.46 0.05 -20.19
N GLU A 236 30.38 0.32 -21.11
CA GLU A 236 31.83 0.16 -20.94
C GLU A 236 32.57 1.50 -21.06
N GLY A 237 33.79 1.56 -20.51
CA GLY A 237 34.62 2.76 -20.62
C GLY A 237 34.15 3.95 -19.79
N ASN A 238 33.44 3.71 -18.68
CA ASN A 238 33.00 4.74 -17.75
C ASN A 238 34.14 5.24 -16.85
N GLU A 239 35.18 5.77 -17.49
CA GLU A 239 36.36 6.35 -16.86
C GLU A 239 36.19 7.87 -16.75
N ALA A 240 36.68 8.44 -15.64
CA ALA A 240 36.58 9.88 -15.41
C ALA A 240 37.36 10.65 -16.50
N PRO A 241 36.73 11.63 -17.18
CA PRO A 241 37.43 12.56 -18.05
C PRO A 241 38.59 13.26 -17.33
N SER A 242 39.62 13.68 -18.07
CA SER A 242 40.81 14.31 -17.49
C SER A 242 40.54 15.62 -16.75
N ASP A 243 39.42 16.28 -17.06
CA ASP A 243 38.92 17.52 -16.50
C ASP A 243 37.83 17.31 -15.43
N ASP A 244 37.45 16.06 -15.14
CA ASP A 244 36.46 15.73 -14.12
C ASP A 244 37.05 15.80 -12.70
N ASP A 245 36.35 16.49 -11.79
CA ASP A 245 36.71 16.54 -10.37
C ASP A 245 35.92 15.49 -9.58
N ALA A 246 36.24 14.22 -9.79
CA ALA A 246 35.67 13.08 -9.06
C ALA A 246 35.78 13.26 -7.53
N THR A 247 36.83 13.95 -7.06
CA THR A 247 37.01 14.24 -5.63
C THR A 247 35.99 15.26 -5.13
N ALA A 248 35.69 16.32 -5.89
CA ALA A 248 34.60 17.24 -5.57
C ALA A 248 33.24 16.54 -5.61
N PHE A 249 32.98 15.69 -6.62
CA PHE A 249 31.75 14.90 -6.68
C PHE A 249 31.55 14.03 -5.44
N HIS A 250 32.56 13.25 -5.05
CA HIS A 250 32.49 12.40 -3.85
C HIS A 250 32.30 13.22 -2.57
N ARG A 251 32.99 14.36 -2.43
CA ARG A 251 32.77 15.27 -1.29
C ARG A 251 31.33 15.81 -1.26
N GLN A 252 30.76 16.14 -2.42
CA GLN A 252 29.38 16.60 -2.51
C GLN A 252 28.38 15.49 -2.12
N GLN A 253 28.59 14.26 -2.61
CA GLN A 253 27.74 13.11 -2.26
C GLN A 253 27.84 12.79 -0.75
N GLU A 254 29.03 12.83 -0.17
CA GLU A 254 29.22 12.58 1.27
C GLU A 254 28.56 13.66 2.14
N LYS A 255 28.67 14.93 1.72
CA LYS A 255 27.94 16.01 2.37
C LYS A 255 26.43 15.79 2.30
N ALA A 256 25.90 15.48 1.12
CA ALA A 256 24.47 15.23 0.94
C ALA A 256 23.99 14.04 1.78
N ARG A 257 24.79 12.97 1.89
CA ARG A 257 24.52 11.81 2.75
C ARG A 257 24.48 12.20 4.23
N THR A 258 25.43 13.02 4.68
CA THR A 258 25.49 13.53 6.05
C THR A 258 24.26 14.38 6.35
N ASP A 259 23.94 15.33 5.48
CA ASP A 259 22.77 16.21 5.61
C ASP A 259 21.47 15.39 5.67
N ALA A 260 21.33 14.39 4.81
CA ALA A 260 20.17 13.50 4.78
C ALA A 260 20.06 12.63 6.05
N GLN A 261 21.17 12.10 6.56
CA GLN A 261 21.19 11.32 7.79
C GLN A 261 20.84 12.17 9.02
N ASP A 262 21.34 13.40 9.10
CA ASP A 262 20.98 14.34 10.16
C ASP A 262 19.50 14.70 10.14
N LEU A 263 18.91 14.84 8.95
CA LEU A 263 17.47 15.01 8.77
C LEU A 263 16.68 13.81 9.31
N LEU A 264 17.09 12.57 9.00
CA LEU A 264 16.43 11.38 9.54
C LEU A 264 16.51 11.31 11.06
N ASN A 265 17.68 11.57 11.64
CA ASN A 265 17.86 11.56 13.09
C ASN A 265 16.93 12.58 13.78
N ARG A 266 16.70 13.75 13.16
CA ARG A 266 15.77 14.76 13.66
C ARG A 266 14.30 14.36 13.50
N LEU A 267 13.95 13.70 12.39
CA LEU A 267 12.61 13.13 12.18
C LEU A 267 12.29 12.07 13.23
N GLU A 268 13.21 11.14 13.49
CA GLU A 268 13.10 10.13 14.54
C GLU A 268 12.99 10.78 15.93
N GLY A 269 13.84 11.76 16.21
CA GLY A 269 13.80 12.52 17.46
C GLY A 269 12.46 13.23 17.68
N THR A 270 11.86 13.78 16.62
CA THR A 270 10.55 14.45 16.68
C THR A 270 9.42 13.44 16.90
N TRP A 271 9.44 12.31 16.19
CA TRP A 271 8.48 11.24 16.38
C TRP A 271 8.52 10.69 17.82
N ASN A 272 9.71 10.42 18.34
CA ASN A 272 9.91 9.92 19.70
C ASN A 272 9.40 10.90 20.78
N GLN A 273 9.56 12.22 20.57
CA GLN A 273 9.00 13.23 21.47
C GLN A 273 7.47 13.20 21.47
N TRP A 274 6.84 13.03 20.30
CA TRP A 274 5.40 12.87 20.20
C TRP A 274 4.91 11.61 20.89
N GLU A 275 5.56 10.47 20.67
CA GLU A 275 5.18 9.20 21.31
C GLU A 275 5.24 9.28 22.84
N ARG A 276 6.18 10.06 23.39
CA ARG A 276 6.31 10.32 24.84
C ARG A 276 5.36 11.41 25.36
N GLY A 277 4.46 11.94 24.52
CA GLY A 277 3.52 13.00 24.88
C GLY A 277 4.17 14.38 25.11
N GLN A 278 5.43 14.57 24.67
CA GLN A 278 6.16 15.84 24.82
C GLN A 278 5.79 16.86 23.75
N LEU A 279 5.24 16.39 22.61
CA LEU A 279 4.71 17.21 21.54
C LEU A 279 3.26 16.83 21.25
N GLY A 280 2.41 17.82 21.00
CA GLY A 280 1.08 17.60 20.45
C GLY A 280 1.13 17.39 18.93
N ASN A 281 0.09 16.77 18.37
CA ASN A 281 0.03 16.37 16.95
C ASN A 281 0.45 17.49 15.98
N ARG A 282 -0.07 18.71 16.16
CA ARG A 282 0.24 19.85 15.29
C ARG A 282 1.73 20.20 15.29
N ALA A 283 2.31 20.36 16.47
CA ALA A 283 3.74 20.70 16.59
C ALA A 283 4.64 19.60 16.02
N THR A 284 4.25 18.33 16.18
CA THR A 284 4.94 17.20 15.56
C THR A 284 4.87 17.28 14.04
N CYS A 285 3.68 17.50 13.47
CA CYS A 285 3.50 17.60 12.03
C CYS A 285 4.30 18.77 11.44
N ASP A 286 4.22 19.96 12.03
CA ASP A 286 4.93 21.15 11.55
C ASP A 286 6.45 20.91 11.48
N ARG A 287 7.04 20.35 12.56
CA ARG A 287 8.48 20.03 12.61
C ARG A 287 8.87 18.94 11.62
N MET A 288 8.09 17.86 11.53
CA MET A 288 8.40 16.77 10.61
C MET A 288 8.30 17.24 9.15
N LEU A 289 7.29 18.04 8.79
CA LEU A 289 7.14 18.57 7.44
C LEU A 289 8.29 19.50 7.04
N GLU A 290 8.80 20.31 7.98
CA GLU A 290 9.98 21.14 7.73
C GLU A 290 11.20 20.28 7.36
N ASP A 291 11.51 19.25 8.16
CA ASP A 291 12.63 18.35 7.88
C ASP A 291 12.40 17.48 6.64
N LEU A 292 11.17 17.04 6.39
CA LEU A 292 10.83 16.29 5.18
C LEU A 292 11.00 17.13 3.91
N ASN A 293 10.63 18.41 3.94
CA ASN A 293 10.86 19.32 2.81
C ASN A 293 12.36 19.47 2.51
N ARG A 294 13.18 19.62 3.55
CA ARG A 294 14.65 19.68 3.38
C ARG A 294 15.23 18.36 2.87
N LEU A 295 14.72 17.22 3.34
CA LEU A 295 15.12 15.91 2.80
C LEU A 295 14.74 15.75 1.33
N ARG A 296 13.55 16.24 0.95
CA ARG A 296 13.12 16.28 -0.45
C ARG A 296 14.07 17.14 -1.30
N GLU A 297 14.48 18.31 -0.83
CA GLU A 297 15.45 19.16 -1.54
C GLU A 297 16.78 18.43 -1.78
N VAL A 298 17.31 17.74 -0.77
CA VAL A 298 18.51 16.90 -0.91
C VAL A 298 18.30 15.79 -1.93
N ALA A 299 17.17 15.07 -1.85
CA ALA A 299 16.85 13.99 -2.78
C ALA A 299 16.64 14.49 -4.22
N MET A 300 16.05 15.68 -4.42
CA MET A 300 15.90 16.28 -5.75
C MET A 300 17.22 16.75 -6.34
N ALA A 301 18.12 17.30 -5.52
CA ALA A 301 19.46 17.70 -5.96
C ALA A 301 20.36 16.48 -6.24
N HIS A 302 20.13 15.37 -5.54
CA HIS A 302 20.92 14.14 -5.63
C HIS A 302 20.02 12.91 -5.78
N PRO A 303 19.28 12.76 -6.89
CA PRO A 303 18.23 11.74 -7.03
C PRO A 303 18.75 10.32 -6.87
N ARG A 304 19.97 10.05 -7.35
CA ARG A 304 20.60 8.72 -7.32
C ARG A 304 21.44 8.46 -6.06
N LEU A 305 21.47 9.39 -5.09
CA LEU A 305 22.23 9.23 -3.85
C LEU A 305 21.81 7.95 -3.13
N ASP A 306 22.80 7.11 -2.82
CA ASP A 306 22.63 5.80 -2.19
C ASP A 306 21.56 4.93 -2.88
N SER A 307 21.54 4.95 -4.21
CA SER A 307 20.56 4.21 -5.04
C SER A 307 19.11 4.55 -4.71
N GLY A 308 18.82 5.82 -4.40
CA GLY A 308 17.47 6.31 -4.16
C GLY A 308 16.90 5.97 -2.78
N LYS A 309 17.73 5.47 -1.84
CA LYS A 309 17.34 5.17 -0.45
C LYS A 309 16.55 6.31 0.21
N TRP A 310 16.95 7.55 -0.06
CA TRP A 310 16.35 8.75 0.56
C TRP A 310 14.92 9.02 0.09
N TRP A 311 14.55 8.63 -1.13
CA TRP A 311 13.15 8.65 -1.59
C TRP A 311 12.27 7.68 -0.80
N GLY A 312 12.82 6.49 -0.51
CA GLY A 312 12.17 5.52 0.37
C GLY A 312 11.88 6.13 1.74
N HIS A 313 12.92 6.68 2.40
CA HIS A 313 12.75 7.31 3.71
C HIS A 313 11.80 8.51 3.70
N LEU A 314 11.85 9.33 2.64
CA LEU A 314 10.94 10.47 2.48
C LEU A 314 9.49 9.99 2.52
N GLY A 315 9.13 8.95 1.77
CA GLY A 315 7.78 8.38 1.81
C GLY A 315 7.44 7.68 3.13
N GLY A 316 8.38 6.94 3.72
CA GLY A 316 8.19 6.26 5.01
C GLY A 316 7.90 7.22 6.16
N PHE A 317 8.60 8.34 6.26
CA PHE A 317 8.36 9.35 7.31
C PHE A 317 7.16 10.25 7.02
N HIS A 318 6.81 10.51 5.75
CA HIS A 318 5.53 11.16 5.44
C HIS A 318 4.36 10.34 6.00
N MET A 319 4.43 9.00 5.96
CA MET A 319 3.38 8.15 6.52
C MET A 319 3.11 8.45 8.00
N ASN A 320 4.15 8.80 8.77
CA ASN A 320 3.99 9.23 10.16
C ASN A 320 3.24 10.55 10.31
N VAL A 321 3.51 11.54 9.44
CA VAL A 321 2.73 12.79 9.40
C VAL A 321 1.27 12.50 9.07
N HIS A 322 1.01 11.67 8.05
CA HIS A 322 -0.36 11.33 7.68
C HIS A 322 -1.10 10.47 8.72
N LYS A 323 -0.39 9.73 9.59
CA LYS A 323 -1.00 9.08 10.76
C LYS A 323 -1.59 10.11 11.72
N LEU A 324 -0.94 11.28 11.86
CA LEU A 324 -1.38 12.34 12.79
C LEU A 324 -2.41 13.29 12.18
N LEU A 325 -2.37 13.51 10.88
CA LEU A 325 -3.28 14.40 10.16
C LEU A 325 -4.57 13.72 9.67
N GLU A 326 -4.70 12.40 9.79
CA GLU A 326 -5.87 11.63 9.34
C GLU A 326 -6.24 11.83 7.84
N ASN A 327 -5.23 12.15 7.02
CA ASN A 327 -5.39 12.49 5.59
C ASN A 327 -4.79 11.44 4.64
N THR A 328 -5.14 11.58 3.35
CA THR A 328 -4.70 10.77 2.20
C THR A 328 -3.19 10.74 2.02
N LEU A 329 -2.66 9.63 1.50
CA LEU A 329 -1.23 9.27 1.48
C LEU A 329 -0.50 9.56 0.16
N PHE A 330 -0.98 10.52 -0.62
CA PHE A 330 -0.50 10.71 -1.99
C PHE A 330 1.02 10.94 -2.07
N GLU A 331 1.56 11.80 -1.20
CA GLU A 331 2.99 12.08 -1.14
C GLU A 331 3.81 10.83 -0.76
N CYS A 332 3.29 10.00 0.16
CA CYS A 332 3.95 8.75 0.55
C CYS A 332 4.08 7.82 -0.65
N GLU A 333 2.97 7.60 -1.35
CA GLU A 333 2.89 6.68 -2.48
C GLU A 333 3.72 7.17 -3.66
N LEU A 334 3.76 8.48 -3.89
CA LEU A 334 4.61 9.11 -4.89
C LEU A 334 6.09 8.82 -4.63
N TYR A 335 6.58 9.12 -3.42
CA TYR A 335 8.01 8.94 -3.11
C TYR A 335 8.41 7.48 -3.01
N LEU A 336 7.58 6.63 -2.41
CA LEU A 336 7.83 5.20 -2.32
C LEU A 336 7.76 4.53 -3.70
N GLY A 337 6.79 4.92 -4.53
CA GLY A 337 6.69 4.45 -5.91
C GLY A 337 7.93 4.85 -6.71
N TYR A 338 8.40 6.09 -6.58
CA TYR A 338 9.64 6.52 -7.24
C TYR A 338 10.87 5.75 -6.73
N ALA A 339 10.93 5.39 -5.45
CA ALA A 339 12.01 4.57 -4.89
C ALA A 339 12.12 3.17 -5.54
N LEU A 340 11.02 2.60 -6.05
CA LEU A 340 11.04 1.33 -6.80
C LEU A 340 11.86 1.43 -8.11
N THR A 341 12.05 2.65 -8.64
CA THR A 341 12.69 2.87 -9.93
C THR A 341 14.22 2.76 -9.90
N PHE A 342 14.88 2.67 -8.74
CA PHE A 342 16.34 2.76 -8.64
C PHE A 342 17.10 1.43 -8.82
N GLY A 343 16.39 0.29 -8.87
CA GLY A 343 17.00 -1.02 -9.16
C GLY A 343 17.84 -1.61 -8.02
N ASN A 344 17.75 -1.06 -6.80
CA ASN A 344 18.37 -1.63 -5.60
C ASN A 344 17.36 -2.44 -4.79
N ASP A 345 17.64 -3.72 -4.55
CA ASP A 345 16.71 -4.63 -3.87
C ASP A 345 16.38 -4.24 -2.43
N ASN A 346 17.32 -3.65 -1.69
CA ASN A 346 17.06 -3.23 -0.31
C ASN A 346 16.14 -2.00 -0.28
N VAL A 347 16.37 -1.04 -1.19
CA VAL A 347 15.53 0.15 -1.33
C VAL A 347 14.13 -0.24 -1.78
N ARG A 348 14.03 -1.16 -2.75
CA ARG A 348 12.78 -1.72 -3.24
C ARG A 348 12.01 -2.45 -2.15
N PHE A 349 12.67 -3.36 -1.42
CA PHE A 349 12.05 -4.06 -0.30
C PHE A 349 11.55 -3.09 0.77
N TYR A 350 12.35 -2.10 1.15
CA TYR A 350 11.93 -1.05 2.09
C TYR A 350 10.71 -0.27 1.58
N ALA A 351 10.71 0.10 0.30
CA ALA A 351 9.59 0.82 -0.32
C ALA A 351 8.31 -0.03 -0.30
N GLU A 352 8.40 -1.32 -0.67
CA GLU A 352 7.27 -2.25 -0.63
C GLU A 352 6.69 -2.41 0.78
N GLN A 353 7.52 -2.60 1.80
CA GLN A 353 7.02 -2.71 3.18
C GLN A 353 6.20 -1.49 3.61
N ASN A 354 6.59 -0.29 3.19
CA ASN A 354 5.84 0.93 3.46
C ASN A 354 4.61 1.08 2.55
N LEU A 355 4.69 0.67 1.28
CA LEU A 355 3.57 0.69 0.33
C LEU A 355 2.46 -0.28 0.75
N LYS A 356 2.78 -1.38 1.42
CA LYS A 356 1.78 -2.24 2.08
C LYS A 356 0.92 -1.45 3.06
N GLY A 357 1.56 -0.69 3.95
CA GLY A 357 0.88 0.17 4.90
C GLY A 357 0.06 1.26 4.20
N CYS A 358 0.60 1.83 3.13
CA CYS A 358 -0.11 2.83 2.35
C CYS A 358 -1.36 2.27 1.69
N TYR A 359 -1.24 1.12 1.03
CA TYR A 359 -2.35 0.43 0.38
C TYR A 359 -3.47 0.07 1.37
N GLN A 360 -3.11 -0.46 2.55
CA GLN A 360 -4.09 -0.76 3.61
C GLN A 360 -4.81 0.49 4.10
N LYS A 361 -4.08 1.59 4.32
CA LYS A 361 -4.71 2.86 4.73
C LYS A 361 -5.59 3.43 3.61
N ARG A 362 -5.18 3.33 2.35
CA ARG A 362 -6.02 3.74 1.20
C ARG A 362 -7.34 2.96 1.17
N LYS A 363 -7.31 1.64 1.37
CA LYS A 363 -8.51 0.80 1.47
C LYS A 363 -9.42 1.22 2.64
N LEU A 364 -8.82 1.50 3.80
CA LEU A 364 -9.56 1.97 4.98
C LEU A 364 -10.19 3.36 4.77
N GLU A 365 -9.50 4.28 4.11
CA GLU A 365 -10.03 5.59 3.73
C GLU A 365 -11.21 5.46 2.76
N ALA A 366 -11.08 4.59 1.74
CA ALA A 366 -12.18 4.29 0.83
C ALA A 366 -13.40 3.73 1.58
N ALA A 367 -13.20 2.80 2.51
CA ALA A 367 -14.26 2.27 3.36
C ALA A 367 -14.94 3.37 4.21
N ARG A 368 -14.16 4.32 4.75
CA ARG A 368 -14.70 5.48 5.50
C ARG A 368 -15.61 6.35 4.63
N PHE A 369 -15.17 6.68 3.43
CA PHE A 369 -15.98 7.53 2.55
C PHE A 369 -17.22 6.81 2.02
N MET A 370 -17.10 5.52 1.65
CA MET A 370 -18.26 4.70 1.31
C MET A 370 -19.24 4.63 2.48
N TRP A 371 -18.74 4.50 3.72
CA TRP A 371 -19.59 4.52 4.90
C TRP A 371 -20.38 5.83 5.04
N TYR A 372 -19.75 6.98 4.82
CA TYR A 372 -20.47 8.27 4.81
C TYR A 372 -21.51 8.34 3.70
N HIS A 373 -21.18 7.88 2.50
CA HIS A 373 -22.14 7.82 1.39
C HIS A 373 -23.34 6.91 1.69
N GLY A 374 -23.10 5.74 2.29
CA GLY A 374 -24.18 4.86 2.73
C GLY A 374 -25.04 5.50 3.81
N ILE A 375 -24.46 6.30 4.73
CA ILE A 375 -25.23 7.08 5.71
C ILE A 375 -26.09 8.13 5.02
N GLU A 376 -25.60 8.82 3.99
CA GLU A 376 -26.40 9.76 3.19
C GLU A 376 -27.60 9.06 2.54
N ASN A 377 -27.40 7.85 2.00
CA ASN A 377 -28.49 7.03 1.47
C ASN A 377 -29.51 6.66 2.56
N LEU A 378 -29.07 6.29 3.78
CA LEU A 378 -29.97 6.08 4.93
C LEU A 378 -30.80 7.32 5.26
N LEU A 379 -30.20 8.51 5.21
CA LEU A 379 -30.89 9.78 5.49
C LEU A 379 -31.92 10.14 4.42
N ASN A 380 -31.79 9.60 3.20
CA ASN A 380 -32.70 9.79 2.07
C ASN A 380 -33.76 8.68 1.93
N ASP A 381 -33.89 7.79 2.91
CA ASP A 381 -34.73 6.58 2.87
C ASP A 381 -34.37 5.60 1.71
N ASP A 382 -33.14 5.65 1.20
CA ASP A 382 -32.65 4.76 0.12
C ASP A 382 -31.89 3.55 0.71
N TRP A 383 -32.65 2.54 1.13
CA TRP A 383 -32.10 1.44 1.92
C TRP A 383 -31.30 0.44 1.09
N ASP A 384 -31.74 0.15 -0.13
CA ASP A 384 -31.10 -0.88 -0.96
C ASP A 384 -29.73 -0.39 -1.44
N ASP A 385 -29.63 0.87 -1.86
CA ASP A 385 -28.35 1.49 -2.20
C ASP A 385 -27.45 1.66 -0.97
N ALA A 386 -28.01 1.99 0.21
CA ALA A 386 -27.25 2.01 1.45
C ALA A 386 -26.66 0.62 1.78
N ILE A 387 -27.45 -0.45 1.67
CA ILE A 387 -27.01 -1.82 1.92
C ILE A 387 -25.85 -2.19 0.99
N ASP A 388 -26.00 -1.97 -0.31
CA ASP A 388 -24.95 -2.27 -1.30
C ASP A 388 -23.65 -1.50 -0.99
N VAL A 389 -23.76 -0.20 -0.69
CA VAL A 389 -22.60 0.63 -0.35
C VAL A 389 -21.92 0.15 0.94
N PHE A 390 -22.66 -0.23 1.98
CA PHE A 390 -22.06 -0.74 3.21
C PHE A 390 -21.38 -2.09 3.02
N GLN A 391 -21.93 -2.97 2.19
CA GLN A 391 -21.28 -4.24 1.84
C GLN A 391 -19.94 -3.99 1.16
N ARG A 392 -19.91 -3.12 0.14
CA ARG A 392 -18.67 -2.70 -0.52
C ARG A 392 -17.68 -2.04 0.43
N ALA A 393 -18.15 -1.19 1.34
CA ALA A 393 -17.31 -0.58 2.37
C ALA A 393 -16.71 -1.63 3.33
N SER A 394 -17.48 -2.68 3.63
CA SER A 394 -17.09 -3.77 4.51
C SER A 394 -15.96 -4.61 3.91
N ASP A 395 -16.01 -4.86 2.60
CA ASP A 395 -14.98 -5.63 1.90
C ASP A 395 -13.65 -4.87 1.82
N MET A 396 -13.70 -3.54 1.89
CA MET A 396 -12.51 -2.67 1.85
C MET A 396 -11.83 -2.48 3.21
N LYS A 397 -12.42 -2.89 4.34
CA LYS A 397 -11.95 -2.49 5.69
C LYS A 397 -10.67 -3.20 6.21
N GLU A 398 -9.82 -3.68 5.33
CA GLU A 398 -8.52 -4.26 5.70
C GLU A 398 -7.49 -3.16 5.99
N GLY A 399 -7.19 -2.91 7.27
CA GLY A 399 -6.10 -2.01 7.64
C GLY A 399 -6.15 -1.49 9.09
N TRP A 400 -5.17 -0.64 9.43
CA TRP A 400 -5.07 0.08 10.69
C TRP A 400 -5.56 1.53 10.51
N GLY A 401 -6.55 1.96 11.31
CA GLY A 401 -7.11 3.32 11.26
C GLY A 401 -8.40 3.43 12.08
N TRP A 402 -8.78 4.64 12.52
CA TRP A 402 -9.76 4.81 13.61
C TRP A 402 -11.23 4.96 13.17
N ALA A 403 -11.52 5.31 11.92
CA ALA A 403 -12.87 5.76 11.57
C ALA A 403 -13.90 4.66 11.29
N VAL A 404 -13.48 3.46 10.86
CA VAL A 404 -14.41 2.38 10.41
C VAL A 404 -14.16 1.03 11.09
N ASN A 405 -13.29 1.02 12.09
CA ASN A 405 -12.70 -0.22 12.59
C ASN A 405 -13.41 -0.83 13.79
N TYR A 406 -14.50 -0.24 14.25
CA TYR A 406 -15.20 -0.66 15.46
C TYR A 406 -16.52 -1.40 15.20
N GLY A 407 -16.83 -1.64 13.92
CA GLY A 407 -18.02 -2.37 13.48
C GLY A 407 -19.15 -1.48 12.98
N ASP A 408 -18.91 -0.17 12.90
CA ASP A 408 -19.91 0.85 12.54
C ASP A 408 -20.53 0.66 11.16
N ILE A 409 -19.72 0.21 10.18
CA ILE A 409 -20.20 -0.15 8.84
C ILE A 409 -21.25 -1.26 8.93
N TRP A 410 -20.98 -2.31 9.71
CA TRP A 410 -21.93 -3.42 9.87
C TRP A 410 -23.18 -3.02 10.65
N LEU A 411 -23.07 -2.09 11.61
CA LEU A 411 -24.24 -1.57 12.32
C LEU A 411 -25.12 -0.72 11.40
N SER A 412 -24.49 0.06 10.52
CA SER A 412 -25.18 0.84 9.50
C SER A 412 -25.86 -0.07 8.47
N GLU A 413 -25.19 -1.14 8.04
CA GLU A 413 -25.80 -2.17 7.20
C GLU A 413 -26.96 -2.88 7.92
N ALA A 414 -26.77 -3.27 9.19
CA ALA A 414 -27.79 -3.97 9.95
C ALA A 414 -29.07 -3.14 10.07
N VAL A 415 -28.96 -1.83 10.34
CA VAL A 415 -30.15 -0.98 10.46
C VAL A 415 -30.86 -0.79 9.12
N ALA A 416 -30.12 -0.69 8.02
CA ALA A 416 -30.66 -0.64 6.66
C ALA A 416 -31.46 -1.92 6.35
N VAL A 417 -30.86 -3.08 6.61
CA VAL A 417 -31.50 -4.40 6.46
C VAL A 417 -32.75 -4.53 7.33
N MET A 418 -32.70 -4.07 8.58
CA MET A 418 -33.84 -4.11 9.50
C MET A 418 -35.01 -3.23 9.03
N ILE A 419 -34.74 -2.03 8.52
CA ILE A 419 -35.77 -1.11 8.03
C ILE A 419 -36.37 -1.61 6.73
N SER A 420 -35.54 -1.94 5.73
CA SER A 420 -35.99 -2.44 4.42
C SER A 420 -36.82 -3.73 4.58
N GLY A 421 -36.30 -4.72 5.31
CA GLY A 421 -36.99 -6.00 5.53
C GLY A 421 -38.30 -5.86 6.31
N ALA A 422 -38.40 -4.90 7.23
CA ALA A 422 -39.64 -4.63 7.95
C ALA A 422 -40.68 -3.87 7.12
N GLN A 423 -40.26 -3.00 6.21
CA GLN A 423 -41.15 -2.33 5.26
C GLN A 423 -41.73 -3.31 4.25
N GLN A 424 -40.89 -4.18 3.67
CA GLN A 424 -41.33 -5.21 2.72
C GLN A 424 -42.35 -6.18 3.35
N ASN A 425 -42.15 -6.56 4.62
CA ASN A 425 -43.10 -7.35 5.40
C ASN A 425 -44.48 -6.70 5.60
N GLN A 426 -44.60 -5.37 5.44
CA GLN A 426 -45.89 -4.67 5.52
C GLN A 426 -46.62 -4.66 4.17
N THR A 427 -45.88 -4.81 3.06
CA THR A 427 -46.41 -4.65 1.69
C THR A 427 -46.61 -5.97 0.94
N GLU A 428 -45.84 -7.02 1.25
CA GLU A 428 -45.90 -8.31 0.55
C GLU A 428 -46.25 -9.48 1.48
N SER A 429 -47.11 -10.39 0.99
CA SER A 429 -47.54 -11.61 1.69
C SER A 429 -46.54 -12.77 1.58
N SER A 430 -45.49 -12.63 0.77
CA SER A 430 -44.42 -13.63 0.66
C SER A 430 -43.37 -13.36 1.74
N MET A 431 -43.06 -14.41 2.52
CA MET A 431 -41.99 -14.40 3.52
C MET A 431 -40.71 -13.78 2.92
N PRO A 432 -40.20 -12.65 3.43
CA PRO A 432 -38.97 -12.10 2.90
C PRO A 432 -37.81 -13.04 3.22
N GLN A 433 -36.74 -12.91 2.43
CA GLN A 433 -35.41 -13.41 2.78
C GLN A 433 -35.12 -13.16 4.27
N ASP A 434 -34.38 -14.07 4.93
CA ASP A 434 -34.07 -14.03 6.36
C ASP A 434 -33.24 -12.81 6.79
N TRP A 435 -33.83 -11.62 6.69
CA TRP A 435 -33.23 -10.34 7.01
C TRP A 435 -33.00 -10.21 8.51
N VAL A 436 -33.81 -10.90 9.32
CA VAL A 436 -33.67 -10.96 10.78
C VAL A 436 -32.38 -11.69 11.13
N GLY A 437 -32.12 -12.86 10.51
CA GLY A 437 -30.87 -13.60 10.64
C GLY A 437 -29.67 -12.75 10.19
N ARG A 438 -29.74 -12.17 8.97
CA ARG A 438 -28.69 -11.31 8.42
C ARG A 438 -28.36 -10.11 9.33
N ALA A 439 -29.37 -9.38 9.81
CA ALA A 439 -29.17 -8.26 10.72
C ALA A 439 -28.51 -8.72 12.03
N GLY A 440 -28.94 -9.86 12.58
CA GLY A 440 -28.33 -10.46 13.77
C GLY A 440 -26.85 -10.81 13.57
N GLU A 441 -26.49 -11.37 12.42
CA GLU A 441 -25.10 -11.68 12.08
C GLU A 441 -24.23 -10.42 11.99
N LEU A 442 -24.73 -9.36 11.34
CA LEU A 442 -24.03 -8.08 11.21
C LEU A 442 -23.80 -7.42 12.58
N ILE A 443 -24.83 -7.39 13.43
CA ILE A 443 -24.73 -6.88 14.81
C ILE A 443 -23.70 -7.69 15.60
N ASN A 444 -23.70 -9.02 15.47
CA ASN A 444 -22.73 -9.89 16.15
C ASN A 444 -21.30 -9.66 15.64
N LYS A 445 -21.10 -9.50 14.32
CA LYS A 445 -19.80 -9.14 13.75
C LYS A 445 -19.28 -7.82 14.33
N ALA A 446 -20.14 -6.82 14.44
CA ALA A 446 -19.81 -5.54 15.08
C ALA A 446 -19.46 -5.69 16.56
N GLN A 447 -20.25 -6.46 17.32
CA GLN A 447 -19.99 -6.74 18.73
C GLN A 447 -18.60 -7.34 18.93
N VAL A 448 -18.30 -8.46 18.26
CA VAL A 448 -17.01 -9.17 18.35
C VAL A 448 -15.84 -8.25 18.01
N ARG A 449 -15.99 -7.40 16.99
CA ARG A 449 -14.94 -6.44 16.60
C ARG A 449 -14.76 -5.34 17.62
N SER A 450 -15.85 -4.74 18.08
CA SER A 450 -15.83 -3.67 19.08
C SER A 450 -15.22 -4.16 20.41
N ASP A 451 -15.52 -5.39 20.84
CA ASP A 451 -14.96 -6.00 22.04
C ASP A 451 -13.46 -6.25 21.90
N LYS A 452 -13.04 -6.82 20.76
CA LYS A 452 -11.62 -7.06 20.47
C LYS A 452 -10.80 -5.76 20.48
N SER A 453 -11.43 -4.63 20.14
CA SER A 453 -10.76 -3.33 20.12
C SER A 453 -10.56 -2.70 21.51
N GLY A 454 -11.40 -3.04 22.48
CA GLY A 454 -11.40 -2.44 23.82
C GLY A 454 -11.86 -0.97 23.90
N ALA A 455 -12.25 -0.32 22.80
CA ALA A 455 -12.45 1.14 22.75
C ALA A 455 -13.70 1.66 23.49
N PHE A 456 -14.69 0.80 23.76
CA PHE A 456 -15.97 1.20 24.38
C PHE A 456 -16.11 0.79 25.86
N GLY A 457 -15.05 0.21 26.42
CA GLY A 457 -15.02 -0.25 27.82
C GLY A 457 -16.08 -1.30 28.14
N LYS A 458 -16.39 -1.47 29.44
CA LYS A 458 -17.29 -2.54 29.93
C LYS A 458 -18.74 -2.44 29.47
N LYS A 459 -19.18 -1.26 29.01
CA LYS A 459 -20.56 -1.05 28.55
C LYS A 459 -20.78 -1.48 27.09
N GLY A 460 -19.70 -1.79 26.37
CA GLY A 460 -19.75 -2.16 24.97
C GLY A 460 -20.17 -1.01 24.06
N HIS A 461 -20.22 -1.30 22.77
CA HIS A 461 -20.60 -0.32 21.76
C HIS A 461 -22.08 0.07 21.89
N PRO A 462 -22.43 1.34 22.13
CA PRO A 462 -23.80 1.72 22.49
C PRO A 462 -24.81 1.43 21.38
N TRP A 463 -24.41 1.59 20.12
CA TRP A 463 -25.27 1.29 18.98
C TRP A 463 -25.51 -0.23 18.81
N VAL A 464 -24.55 -1.09 19.17
CA VAL A 464 -24.76 -2.56 19.18
C VAL A 464 -25.86 -2.93 20.17
N ASN A 465 -25.78 -2.39 21.39
CA ASN A 465 -26.77 -2.65 22.44
C ASN A 465 -28.18 -2.23 21.99
N GLU A 466 -28.27 -1.06 21.35
CA GLU A 466 -29.55 -0.52 20.86
C GLU A 466 -30.14 -1.35 19.72
N LEU A 467 -29.35 -1.70 18.70
CA LEU A 467 -29.81 -2.54 17.59
C LEU A 467 -30.16 -3.96 18.05
N SER A 468 -29.38 -4.55 18.95
CA SER A 468 -29.68 -5.87 19.53
C SER A 468 -31.03 -5.86 20.26
N ALA A 469 -31.26 -4.85 21.10
CA ALA A 469 -32.52 -4.69 21.81
C ALA A 469 -33.69 -4.44 20.85
N SER A 470 -33.49 -3.63 19.81
CA SER A 470 -34.49 -3.35 18.79
C SER A 470 -34.87 -4.60 17.99
N LEU A 471 -33.89 -5.40 17.55
CA LEU A 471 -34.14 -6.65 16.81
C LEU A 471 -34.89 -7.68 17.68
N ALA A 472 -34.51 -7.83 18.94
CA ALA A 472 -35.24 -8.68 19.89
C ALA A 472 -36.69 -8.19 20.14
N ALA A 473 -36.89 -6.87 20.21
CA ALA A 473 -38.22 -6.27 20.35
C ALA A 473 -39.11 -6.52 19.12
N TYR A 474 -38.53 -6.47 17.91
CA TYR A 474 -39.21 -6.86 16.68
C TYR A 474 -39.65 -8.32 16.73
N GLN A 475 -38.73 -9.25 16.98
CA GLN A 475 -39.02 -10.70 17.02
C GLN A 475 -40.13 -11.02 18.04
N LYS A 476 -40.10 -10.39 19.23
CA LYS A 476 -41.13 -10.55 20.27
C LYS A 476 -42.50 -10.00 19.86
N ARG A 477 -42.56 -8.97 19.02
CA ARG A 477 -43.82 -8.41 18.48
C ARG A 477 -44.35 -9.28 17.35
N ALA A 478 -43.48 -9.65 16.41
CA ALA A 478 -43.82 -10.47 15.26
C ALA A 478 -44.35 -11.84 15.70
N SER A 479 -43.69 -12.51 16.64
CA SER A 479 -44.16 -13.78 17.24
C SER A 479 -45.52 -13.69 17.94
N LYS A 480 -45.96 -12.48 18.31
CA LYS A 480 -47.27 -12.24 18.95
C LYS A 480 -48.31 -11.69 17.97
N GLY A 481 -48.01 -11.64 16.67
CA GLY A 481 -48.89 -11.06 15.65
C GLY A 481 -49.21 -9.58 15.88
N LYS A 482 -48.34 -8.85 16.60
CA LYS A 482 -48.56 -7.42 16.89
C LYS A 482 -48.00 -6.56 15.77
N SER A 483 -48.67 -5.43 15.50
CA SER A 483 -48.16 -4.42 14.56
C SER A 483 -46.73 -3.97 14.93
N THR A 484 -45.90 -3.89 13.89
CA THR A 484 -44.49 -3.47 13.93
C THR A 484 -44.31 -2.01 13.51
N GLU A 485 -45.37 -1.31 13.09
CA GLU A 485 -45.31 0.07 12.58
C GLU A 485 -44.70 1.05 13.58
N LYS A 486 -45.15 1.02 14.84
CA LYS A 486 -44.56 1.84 15.90
C LYS A 486 -43.07 1.54 16.12
N TRP A 487 -42.70 0.26 16.06
CA TRP A 487 -41.30 -0.14 16.20
C TRP A 487 -40.45 0.37 15.03
N LEU A 488 -40.97 0.32 13.81
CA LEU A 488 -40.29 0.80 12.61
C LEU A 488 -40.05 2.31 12.68
N ASN A 489 -41.07 3.07 13.08
CA ASN A 489 -40.95 4.53 13.25
C ASN A 489 -39.94 4.90 14.36
N GLU A 490 -39.93 4.15 15.47
CA GLU A 490 -38.93 4.31 16.53
C GLU A 490 -37.52 4.02 16.02
N LEU A 491 -37.33 2.92 15.29
CA LEU A 491 -36.04 2.54 14.71
C LEU A 491 -35.53 3.60 13.71
N LYS A 492 -36.39 4.09 12.79
CA LYS A 492 -36.03 5.17 11.86
C LYS A 492 -35.58 6.44 12.59
N THR A 493 -36.35 6.87 13.59
CA THR A 493 -36.02 8.07 14.39
C THR A 493 -34.66 7.92 15.09
N ARG A 494 -34.39 6.74 15.67
CA ARG A 494 -33.11 6.45 16.31
C ARG A 494 -31.95 6.36 15.30
N THR A 495 -32.21 5.86 14.11
CA THR A 495 -31.23 5.80 13.02
C THR A 495 -30.78 7.20 12.61
N LEU A 496 -31.72 8.14 12.44
CA LEU A 496 -31.40 9.55 12.16
C LEU A 496 -30.51 10.16 13.23
N PHE A 497 -30.80 9.87 14.51
CA PHE A 497 -29.98 10.32 15.63
C PHE A 497 -28.54 9.80 15.52
N TRP A 498 -28.35 8.50 15.28
CA TRP A 498 -27.02 7.89 15.17
C TRP A 498 -26.24 8.39 13.95
N CYS A 499 -26.89 8.47 12.78
CA CYS A 499 -26.30 9.03 11.57
C CYS A 499 -25.78 10.46 11.82
N SER A 500 -26.57 11.28 12.53
CA SER A 500 -26.18 12.65 12.90
C SER A 500 -24.97 12.68 13.86
N GLN A 501 -24.88 11.74 14.82
CA GLN A 501 -23.71 11.66 15.71
C GLN A 501 -22.43 11.30 14.94
N VAL A 502 -22.52 10.34 14.02
CA VAL A 502 -21.40 9.92 13.18
C VAL A 502 -20.91 11.07 12.30
N LEU A 503 -21.82 11.71 11.55
CA LEU A 503 -21.46 12.82 10.67
C LEU A 503 -20.98 14.06 11.44
N GLY A 504 -21.48 14.26 12.67
CA GLY A 504 -21.05 15.34 13.55
C GLY A 504 -19.71 15.07 14.26
N GLY A 505 -19.11 13.89 14.12
CA GLY A 505 -17.89 13.51 14.86
C GLY A 505 -18.08 13.54 16.38
N VAL A 506 -19.30 13.28 16.86
CA VAL A 506 -19.66 13.34 18.28
C VAL A 506 -19.39 12.00 18.95
N PHE A 507 -18.73 12.04 20.11
CA PHE A 507 -18.53 10.85 20.95
C PHE A 507 -19.85 10.06 21.11
N PRO A 508 -19.84 8.74 20.83
CA PRO A 508 -18.69 7.85 20.81
C PRO A 508 -18.03 7.66 19.42
N PHE A 509 -18.29 8.52 18.44
CA PHE A 509 -17.72 8.45 17.09
C PHE A 509 -16.91 9.71 16.76
N PRO A 510 -15.61 9.59 16.40
CA PRO A 510 -14.77 8.40 16.53
C PRO A 510 -14.57 8.04 18.02
N PRO A 511 -14.42 6.75 18.37
CA PRO A 511 -14.18 6.37 19.76
C PRO A 511 -12.80 6.83 20.21
N LYS A 512 -12.59 6.84 21.52
CA LYS A 512 -11.27 7.19 22.07
C LYS A 512 -10.23 6.21 21.56
N ALA A 513 -9.10 6.73 21.10
CA ALA A 513 -7.94 5.91 20.77
C ALA A 513 -7.62 5.01 21.98
N ALA A 514 -7.44 3.71 21.73
CA ALA A 514 -7.08 2.78 22.78
C ALA A 514 -5.72 3.18 23.36
N GLU A 515 -5.57 3.08 24.68
CA GLU A 515 -4.25 3.09 25.31
C GLU A 515 -3.45 1.91 24.74
N ARG A 516 -2.16 2.12 24.42
CA ARG A 516 -1.30 1.05 23.89
C ARG A 516 -1.35 -0.15 24.83
N ALA A 517 -1.59 -1.35 24.28
CA ALA A 517 -1.74 -2.60 25.04
C ALA A 517 -0.47 -3.03 25.78
N VAL A 518 0.68 -2.43 25.46
CA VAL A 518 1.97 -2.69 26.08
C VAL A 518 2.56 -1.35 26.48
N SER A 519 2.96 -1.22 27.74
CA SER A 519 3.66 -0.01 28.19
C SER A 519 5.00 0.10 27.46
N GLU A 520 5.43 1.33 27.22
CA GLU A 520 6.69 1.65 26.53
C GLU A 520 7.88 0.90 27.17
N ALA A 521 7.89 0.75 28.49
CA ALA A 521 8.91 0.02 29.24
C ALA A 521 9.02 -1.46 28.84
N VAL A 522 7.90 -2.14 28.57
CA VAL A 522 7.88 -3.56 28.19
C VAL A 522 8.30 -3.74 26.72
N LEU A 523 7.98 -2.78 25.85
CA LEU A 523 8.48 -2.75 24.46
C LEU A 523 9.97 -2.40 24.40
N PHE A 524 10.46 -1.54 25.29
CA PHE A 524 11.88 -1.20 25.41
C PHE A 524 12.71 -2.32 26.02
N ASP A 525 12.25 -3.00 27.08
CA ASP A 525 12.92 -4.20 27.59
C ASP A 525 12.95 -5.31 26.51
N ALA A 526 11.93 -5.35 25.67
CA ALA A 526 11.89 -6.23 24.51
C ALA A 526 12.92 -5.83 23.43
N LEU A 527 13.17 -4.53 23.21
CA LEU A 527 14.11 -4.01 22.21
C LEU A 527 15.56 -3.94 22.69
N GLN A 528 15.80 -3.76 23.99
CA GLN A 528 17.13 -3.72 24.60
C GLN A 528 17.71 -5.11 24.88
N ASN A 529 16.87 -6.15 24.85
CA ASN A 529 17.27 -7.56 24.88
C ASN A 529 17.33 -8.20 23.47
N LEU A 530 17.46 -7.36 22.44
CA LEU A 530 17.82 -7.67 21.06
C LEU A 530 19.08 -6.90 20.69
#